data_AF-Q46HY7-F1
#
_entry.id   AF-Q46HY7-F1
#
_cell.length_a   1.000
_cell.length_b   1.000
_cell.length_c   1.000
_cell.angle_alpha   90.00
_cell.angle_beta   90.00
_cell.angle_gamma   90.00
#
_symmetry.space_group_name_H-M   'P 1'
#
loop_
_entity.id
_entity.type
_entity.pdbx_description
1 polymer ?
#
loop_
_entity_poly.entity_id
_entity_poly.type
_entity_poly.pdbx_seq_one_letter_code
_entity_poly.pdbx_strand_id
1 'polypeptide(L)'
;MTAPLIQGASGIEGEKLTYASTNENNKEIYTFTANEPVTWSISGGEKGLFSIEQDTGKLSFQDVPDYETIKNLNGTTLEFHTNFSSQNVGAKFFVEVYNDQNQTNQTTPITTNNFIEYIIDGSYKNTLIHRLVPDFVIQGGGYTWPTLASNESGGYPLRVKSKGEIINEPFNSNLMGTIAMAKVSGQPDSATSEWFINLSDNKSLDSQNEGFSVFGHLLGDSIENPLLLNSQSKYNVNYNEVGLNIPELPLNNVEGNVINNTNYFAIHSISTISQRPSEIKNVFNVIVTANDTNGNQSNQYVIVNVKDIQGEVLNGIDGQDALNGGLGNDTFQGNGGNDTIDGGNDFDIAIYTGNFSDYTFTIANKILTISDNRSLINDGIDTLTNIEKLTFADKNALITSKEIKPIDALGFQAERVYSGKSDSYKFYDLGSDNYGVGTSTGIDELTGESILKFDDKKMNLKNDIKATFDQVTGLDTDSGKMFRLYNASFKRLPDPDGLRYWISNFSSGKDDERAVASSFLASAEFKERYGEDVSNESYVNTLYINVLGRDYDQSGYDYWLSNLNNGVETKYELLLGFSESLENKGLFSEMTGFY
;
A
#
# COMPACT_ATOMS: atom_id res chain seq x y z
N MET A 1 16.06 48.93 -0.41
CA MET A 1 16.46 47.62 0.12
C MET A 1 16.04 46.56 -0.88
N THR A 2 16.68 45.41 -0.87
CA THR A 2 16.33 44.27 -1.75
C THR A 2 15.09 43.57 -1.22
N ALA A 3 14.38 42.82 -2.06
CA ALA A 3 13.30 41.96 -1.57
C ALA A 3 13.86 40.84 -0.68
N PRO A 4 13.06 40.35 0.30
CA PRO A 4 13.47 39.24 1.15
C PRO A 4 13.69 37.97 0.32
N LEU A 5 14.59 37.10 0.75
CA LEU A 5 14.78 35.80 0.11
C LEU A 5 14.14 34.71 0.96
N ILE A 6 13.19 33.99 0.37
CA ILE A 6 12.49 32.86 1.01
C ILE A 6 13.36 31.61 0.91
N GLN A 7 13.45 30.85 1.99
CA GLN A 7 13.96 29.48 1.99
C GLN A 7 12.78 28.53 2.23
N GLY A 8 12.49 27.70 1.23
CA GLY A 8 11.41 26.71 1.25
C GLY A 8 11.92 25.30 1.56
N ALA A 9 11.09 24.30 1.23
CA ALA A 9 11.35 22.89 1.52
C ALA A 9 12.62 22.31 0.86
N SER A 10 13.06 22.89 -0.26
CA SER A 10 14.34 22.55 -0.91
C SER A 10 15.58 22.98 -0.13
N GLY A 11 15.41 23.92 0.80
CA GLY A 11 16.51 24.53 1.55
C GLY A 11 17.33 25.55 0.76
N ILE A 12 16.99 25.87 -0.50
CA ILE A 12 17.70 26.86 -1.32
C ILE A 12 17.04 28.24 -1.13
N GLU A 13 17.83 29.20 -0.65
CA GLU A 13 17.39 30.58 -0.46
C GLU A 13 17.15 31.29 -1.82
N GLY A 14 15.98 31.90 -1.98
CA GLY A 14 15.60 32.66 -3.17
C GLY A 14 15.11 31.81 -4.36
N GLU A 15 14.93 30.50 -4.18
CA GLU A 15 14.37 29.63 -5.22
C GLU A 15 12.91 29.99 -5.51
N LYS A 16 12.52 30.02 -6.79
CA LYS A 16 11.15 30.39 -7.21
C LYS A 16 10.13 29.26 -7.06
N LEU A 17 10.56 28.00 -7.13
CA LEU A 17 9.72 26.80 -7.08
C LEU A 17 10.26 25.88 -5.99
N THR A 18 9.40 25.33 -5.15
CA THR A 18 9.82 24.34 -4.14
C THR A 18 8.78 23.23 -4.01
N TYR A 19 9.25 22.03 -3.64
CA TYR A 19 8.42 20.86 -3.44
C TYR A 19 8.37 20.50 -1.95
N ALA A 20 7.19 20.60 -1.37
CA ALA A 20 6.90 20.17 -0.01
C ALA A 20 6.05 18.90 -0.02
N SER A 21 6.03 18.20 1.11
CA SER A 21 5.15 17.05 1.29
C SER A 21 4.71 16.92 2.72
N THR A 22 3.52 16.37 2.93
CA THR A 22 3.06 15.90 4.24
C THR A 22 2.39 14.54 4.07
N ASN A 23 2.38 13.75 5.13
CA ASN A 23 1.53 12.55 5.12
C ASN A 23 0.08 12.99 5.25
N GLU A 24 -0.85 12.20 4.74
CA GLU A 24 -2.25 12.32 5.12
C GLU A 24 -2.43 12.30 6.64
N ASN A 25 -3.61 12.68 7.10
CA ASN A 25 -3.92 12.82 8.53
C ASN A 25 -3.07 13.90 9.25
N ASN A 26 -2.14 14.57 8.56
CA ASN A 26 -1.33 15.66 9.08
C ASN A 26 -1.59 16.97 8.30
N LYS A 27 -2.05 18.00 9.01
CA LYS A 27 -2.26 19.33 8.41
C LYS A 27 -0.97 20.08 8.13
N GLU A 28 0.08 19.85 8.92
CA GLU A 28 1.30 20.64 8.83
C GLU A 28 2.12 20.25 7.59
N ILE A 29 2.54 21.23 6.80
CA ILE A 29 3.28 20.99 5.55
C ILE A 29 4.74 21.38 5.72
N TYR A 30 5.00 22.66 6.01
CA TYR A 30 6.36 23.20 6.11
C TYR A 30 6.36 24.56 6.82
N THR A 31 7.49 24.92 7.45
CA THR A 31 7.70 26.26 8.03
C THR A 31 8.75 27.01 7.22
N PHE A 32 8.31 28.02 6.48
CA PHE A 32 9.17 28.83 5.63
C PHE A 32 9.99 29.82 6.47
N THR A 33 11.21 30.11 6.02
CA THR A 33 12.06 31.14 6.63
C THR A 33 12.46 32.18 5.58
N ALA A 34 12.89 33.34 6.07
CA ALA A 34 13.44 34.41 5.23
C ALA A 34 14.74 34.92 5.85
N ASN A 35 15.58 35.54 5.02
CA ASN A 35 16.86 36.12 5.45
C ASN A 35 16.74 37.44 6.22
N GLU A 36 15.52 37.94 6.39
CA GLU A 36 15.19 39.12 7.18
C GLU A 36 13.79 38.99 7.80
N PRO A 37 13.41 39.85 8.77
CA PRO A 37 12.06 39.84 9.35
C PRO A 37 10.98 40.16 8.32
N VAL A 38 9.98 39.30 8.22
CA VAL A 38 8.88 39.40 7.24
C VAL A 38 7.54 39.04 7.87
N THR A 39 6.46 39.38 7.19
CA THR A 39 5.13 38.79 7.42
C THR A 39 4.74 37.91 6.24
N TRP A 40 4.09 36.79 6.54
CA TRP A 40 3.75 35.76 5.56
C TRP A 40 2.31 35.87 5.09
N SER A 41 2.09 35.57 3.81
CA SER A 41 0.77 35.48 3.20
C SER A 41 0.76 34.44 2.08
N ILE A 42 -0.43 34.00 1.65
CA ILE A 42 -0.58 33.05 0.54
C ILE A 42 -1.51 33.62 -0.55
N SER A 43 -1.23 33.24 -1.79
CA SER A 43 -2.01 33.63 -2.96
C SER A 43 -1.92 32.58 -4.07
N GLY A 44 -2.55 32.89 -5.22
CA GLY A 44 -2.55 32.02 -6.41
C GLY A 44 -3.15 30.64 -6.16
N GLY A 45 -2.90 29.74 -7.11
CA GLY A 45 -3.04 28.31 -6.91
C GLY A 45 -4.36 27.87 -6.29
N GLU A 46 -4.25 26.83 -5.47
CA GLU A 46 -5.35 26.25 -4.72
C GLU A 46 -5.35 26.78 -3.27
N LYS A 47 -5.04 28.08 -3.10
CA LYS A 47 -4.85 28.73 -1.78
C LYS A 47 -5.98 28.48 -0.79
N GLY A 48 -7.21 28.24 -1.26
CA GLY A 48 -8.38 27.96 -0.43
C GLY A 48 -8.23 26.71 0.43
N LEU A 49 -7.34 25.78 0.03
CA LEU A 49 -7.04 24.56 0.78
C LEU A 49 -6.03 24.79 1.91
N PHE A 50 -5.39 25.96 1.97
CA PHE A 50 -4.23 26.22 2.83
C PHE A 50 -4.44 27.38 3.79
N SER A 51 -3.64 27.41 4.85
CA SER A 51 -3.44 28.54 5.74
C SER A 51 -1.94 28.73 5.99
N ILE A 52 -1.53 29.97 6.25
CA ILE A 52 -0.17 30.29 6.68
C ILE A 52 -0.21 31.15 7.93
N GLU A 53 0.59 30.79 8.93
CA GLU A 53 0.79 31.62 10.11
C GLU A 53 1.63 32.85 9.75
N GLN A 54 1.04 34.04 9.87
CA GLN A 54 1.62 35.31 9.40
C GLN A 54 2.99 35.62 10.03
N ASP A 55 3.22 35.22 11.29
CA ASP A 55 4.43 35.57 12.03
C ASP A 55 5.52 34.49 11.95
N THR A 56 5.15 33.23 11.69
CA THR A 56 6.08 32.08 11.76
C THR A 56 6.40 31.49 10.40
N GLY A 57 5.56 31.71 9.38
CA GLY A 57 5.72 31.12 8.06
C GLY A 57 5.28 29.66 7.99
N LYS A 58 4.59 29.14 9.01
CA LYS A 58 4.07 27.78 9.03
C LYS A 58 2.88 27.63 8.07
N LEU A 59 3.08 26.89 6.99
CA LEU A 59 2.07 26.51 6.00
C LEU A 59 1.39 25.20 6.44
N SER A 60 0.06 25.16 6.35
CA SER A 60 -0.74 23.98 6.69
C SER A 60 -1.98 23.88 5.80
N PHE A 61 -2.53 22.68 5.68
CA PHE A 61 -3.87 22.50 5.13
C PHE A 61 -4.93 23.04 6.10
N GLN A 62 -6.03 23.58 5.58
CA GLN A 62 -7.18 24.00 6.40
C GLN A 62 -7.91 22.79 6.98
N ASP A 63 -8.17 21.79 6.13
CA ASP A 63 -8.74 20.50 6.50
C ASP A 63 -7.67 19.43 6.54
N VAL A 64 -7.91 18.35 7.29
CA VAL A 64 -6.98 17.22 7.31
C VAL A 64 -6.93 16.63 5.89
N PRO A 65 -5.74 16.52 5.26
CA PRO A 65 -5.62 15.84 3.98
C PRO A 65 -5.83 14.33 4.18
N ASP A 66 -6.46 13.73 3.20
CA ASP A 66 -6.82 12.31 3.11
C ASP A 66 -6.45 11.93 1.67
N TYR A 67 -5.59 10.92 1.51
CA TYR A 67 -4.96 10.57 0.23
C TYR A 67 -5.96 9.82 -0.69
N GLU A 68 -6.94 9.18 -0.08
CA GLU A 68 -7.94 8.31 -0.66
C GLU A 68 -9.05 9.17 -1.26
N THR A 69 -9.40 10.26 -0.57
CA THR A 69 -10.44 11.21 -0.93
C THR A 69 -9.98 12.17 -2.03
N ILE A 70 -10.53 11.99 -3.24
CA ILE A 70 -10.34 12.91 -4.36
C ILE A 70 -10.94 14.28 -4.01
N LYS A 71 -10.10 15.33 -3.96
CA LYS A 71 -10.58 16.71 -3.81
C LYS A 71 -11.30 17.18 -5.08
N ASN A 72 -12.50 17.72 -4.89
CA ASN A 72 -13.32 18.25 -5.97
C ASN A 72 -12.63 19.44 -6.67
N LEU A 73 -12.87 19.55 -7.96
CA LEU A 73 -12.53 20.75 -8.73
C LEU A 73 -13.56 21.84 -8.43
N ASN A 74 -13.07 23.07 -8.36
CA ASN A 74 -13.78 24.19 -7.78
C ASN A 74 -14.39 25.10 -8.86
N GLY A 75 -13.82 25.09 -10.06
CA GLY A 75 -14.32 25.81 -11.23
C GLY A 75 -14.24 24.98 -12.51
N THR A 76 -14.32 25.67 -13.65
CA THR A 76 -14.07 25.01 -14.94
C THR A 76 -12.59 24.69 -15.05
N THR A 77 -12.26 23.41 -15.22
CA THR A 77 -10.88 22.97 -15.39
C THR A 77 -10.66 22.45 -16.79
N LEU A 78 -9.52 22.82 -17.36
CA LEU A 78 -9.09 22.50 -18.71
C LEU A 78 -7.87 21.57 -18.65
N GLU A 79 -7.93 20.47 -19.40
CA GLU A 79 -6.81 19.57 -19.66
C GLU A 79 -6.23 19.89 -21.03
N PHE A 80 -4.96 20.28 -21.07
CA PHE A 80 -4.18 20.49 -22.29
C PHE A 80 -3.37 19.23 -22.58
N HIS A 81 -3.53 18.64 -23.76
CA HIS A 81 -2.71 17.52 -24.24
C HIS A 81 -1.59 18.05 -25.12
N THR A 82 -0.36 17.66 -24.84
CA THR A 82 0.84 18.16 -25.50
C THR A 82 1.64 17.03 -26.13
N ASN A 83 2.74 17.36 -26.82
CA ASN A 83 3.74 16.37 -27.29
C ASN A 83 5.04 16.39 -26.47
N PHE A 84 5.04 17.08 -25.32
CA PHE A 84 6.18 17.21 -24.42
C PHE A 84 5.73 16.86 -23.01
N SER A 85 6.52 16.08 -22.29
CA SER A 85 6.10 15.47 -21.04
C SER A 85 7.16 15.54 -19.96
N SER A 86 6.74 15.88 -18.74
CA SER A 86 7.50 15.67 -17.52
C SER A 86 7.24 14.26 -16.98
N GLN A 87 8.01 13.86 -15.97
CA GLN A 87 7.84 12.56 -15.31
C GLN A 87 6.54 12.53 -14.48
N ASN A 88 6.15 13.64 -13.86
CA ASN A 88 5.07 13.65 -12.87
C ASN A 88 3.68 13.82 -13.52
N VAL A 89 3.54 14.73 -14.48
CA VAL A 89 2.23 15.07 -15.11
C VAL A 89 2.06 14.50 -16.53
N GLY A 90 3.08 13.80 -17.05
CA GLY A 90 3.05 13.24 -18.39
C GLY A 90 2.91 14.30 -19.48
N ALA A 91 2.32 13.95 -20.63
CA ALA A 91 2.16 14.85 -21.79
C ALA A 91 0.93 15.78 -21.66
N LYS A 92 0.70 16.33 -20.47
CA LYS A 92 -0.49 17.12 -20.14
C LYS A 92 -0.21 18.23 -19.14
N PHE A 93 -1.05 19.25 -19.11
CA PHE A 93 -1.13 20.16 -17.97
C PHE A 93 -2.56 20.65 -17.76
N PHE A 94 -2.87 21.02 -16.53
CA PHE A 94 -4.23 21.32 -16.08
C PHE A 94 -4.34 22.78 -15.65
N VAL A 95 -5.41 23.45 -16.08
CA VAL A 95 -5.67 24.85 -15.76
C VAL A 95 -7.09 25.00 -15.21
N GLU A 96 -7.24 25.61 -14.05
CA GLU A 96 -8.53 26.11 -13.59
C GLU A 96 -8.70 27.58 -14.03
N VAL A 97 -9.85 27.88 -14.64
CA VAL A 97 -10.17 29.23 -15.15
C VAL A 97 -11.10 29.98 -14.20
N TYR A 98 -10.96 31.30 -14.17
CA TYR A 98 -11.65 32.19 -13.24
C TYR A 98 -13.02 32.64 -13.76
N ASN A 99 -13.93 31.70 -14.02
CA ASN A 99 -15.29 31.99 -14.49
C ASN A 99 -16.40 31.90 -13.44
N ASP A 100 -16.14 31.31 -12.26
CA ASP A 100 -17.14 31.21 -11.19
C ASP A 100 -17.05 32.40 -10.21
N GLN A 101 -18.14 33.13 -10.08
CA GLN A 101 -18.33 34.30 -9.20
C GLN A 101 -18.19 33.97 -7.71
N ASN A 102 -18.17 32.70 -7.32
CA ASN A 102 -18.24 32.30 -5.92
C ASN A 102 -16.89 32.05 -5.22
N GLN A 103 -15.76 32.08 -5.93
CA GLN A 103 -14.47 31.64 -5.33
C GLN A 103 -13.54 32.80 -4.97
N THR A 104 -13.58 33.93 -5.70
CA THR A 104 -12.96 35.21 -5.31
C THR A 104 -13.65 36.35 -6.06
N ASN A 105 -13.61 37.60 -5.55
CA ASN A 105 -14.07 38.80 -6.27
C ASN A 105 -13.20 39.16 -7.53
N GLN A 106 -12.51 38.19 -8.15
CA GLN A 106 -11.51 38.37 -9.20
C GLN A 106 -11.80 37.48 -10.44
N THR A 107 -13.07 37.30 -10.80
CA THR A 107 -13.45 36.56 -12.02
C THR A 107 -13.12 37.31 -13.31
N THR A 108 -12.89 36.58 -14.39
CA THR A 108 -12.63 37.09 -15.76
C THR A 108 -13.54 36.41 -16.80
N PRO A 109 -14.88 36.56 -16.68
CA PRO A 109 -15.84 35.84 -17.52
C PRO A 109 -15.73 36.18 -19.01
N ILE A 110 -15.41 37.42 -19.39
CA ILE A 110 -15.29 37.79 -20.82
C ILE A 110 -14.09 37.05 -21.43
N THR A 111 -12.96 37.10 -20.75
CA THR A 111 -11.70 36.48 -21.15
C THR A 111 -11.81 34.97 -21.20
N THR A 112 -12.41 34.38 -20.16
CA THR A 112 -12.60 32.94 -20.07
C THR A 112 -13.56 32.41 -21.14
N ASN A 113 -14.69 33.09 -21.37
CA ASN A 113 -15.65 32.68 -22.41
C ASN A 113 -15.02 32.75 -23.80
N ASN A 114 -14.27 33.81 -24.10
CA ASN A 114 -13.52 33.91 -25.34
C ASN A 114 -12.56 32.72 -25.53
N PHE A 115 -11.78 32.38 -24.50
CA PHE A 115 -10.87 31.24 -24.55
C PHE A 115 -11.59 29.92 -24.80
N ILE A 116 -12.68 29.65 -24.06
CA ILE A 116 -13.50 28.44 -24.18
C ILE A 116 -14.14 28.33 -25.56
N GLU A 117 -14.55 29.43 -26.19
CA GLU A 117 -15.11 29.39 -27.55
C GLU A 117 -14.12 28.80 -28.56
N TYR A 118 -12.82 29.14 -28.49
CA TYR A 118 -11.78 28.56 -29.37
C TYR A 118 -11.51 27.08 -29.08
N ILE A 119 -11.84 26.59 -27.87
CA ILE A 119 -11.83 25.17 -27.55
C ILE A 119 -13.01 24.48 -28.22
N ILE A 120 -14.23 24.99 -27.99
CA ILE A 120 -15.50 24.38 -28.42
C ILE A 120 -15.55 24.22 -29.95
N ASP A 121 -15.07 25.20 -30.72
CA ASP A 121 -15.08 25.13 -32.18
C ASP A 121 -13.85 24.43 -32.79
N GLY A 122 -12.93 23.95 -31.94
CA GLY A 122 -11.73 23.24 -32.35
C GLY A 122 -10.60 24.11 -32.89
N SER A 123 -10.69 25.44 -32.79
CA SER A 123 -9.63 26.36 -33.25
C SER A 123 -8.28 26.12 -32.54
N TYR A 124 -8.30 25.67 -31.29
CA TYR A 124 -7.08 25.30 -30.56
C TYR A 124 -6.58 23.87 -30.80
N LYS A 125 -7.29 23.06 -31.60
CA LYS A 125 -6.83 21.72 -31.96
C LYS A 125 -5.55 21.80 -32.78
N ASN A 126 -4.55 21.04 -32.37
CA ASN A 126 -3.23 21.04 -33.00
C ASN A 126 -2.67 22.45 -33.17
N THR A 127 -2.66 23.24 -32.10
CA THR A 127 -1.90 24.49 -32.05
C THR A 127 -0.49 24.24 -31.57
N LEU A 128 0.38 25.25 -31.66
CA LEU A 128 1.76 25.14 -31.20
C LEU A 128 2.11 26.26 -30.21
N ILE A 129 3.12 26.01 -29.38
CA ILE A 129 3.79 27.07 -28.61
C ILE A 129 4.67 27.86 -29.57
N HIS A 130 4.22 29.06 -29.95
CA HIS A 130 4.82 29.85 -31.03
C HIS A 130 5.83 30.87 -30.55
N ARG A 131 6.01 31.00 -29.24
CA ARG A 131 7.00 31.91 -28.65
C ARG A 131 7.47 31.40 -27.29
N LEU A 132 8.76 31.51 -27.04
CA LEU A 132 9.40 31.25 -25.75
C LEU A 132 10.31 32.42 -25.38
N VAL A 133 10.05 33.03 -24.22
CA VAL A 133 10.99 33.92 -23.55
C VAL A 133 11.34 33.28 -22.20
N PRO A 134 12.56 32.73 -22.04
CA PRO A 134 12.95 32.05 -20.81
C PRO A 134 12.79 32.93 -19.58
N ASP A 135 12.35 32.32 -18.48
CA ASP A 135 12.06 33.00 -17.20
C ASP A 135 11.00 34.11 -17.29
N PHE A 136 10.23 34.16 -18.39
CA PHE A 136 9.17 35.13 -18.59
C PHE A 136 7.87 34.40 -18.96
N VAL A 137 7.71 33.99 -20.23
CA VAL A 137 6.47 33.37 -20.71
C VAL A 137 6.71 32.36 -21.84
N ILE A 138 5.81 31.38 -21.95
CA ILE A 138 5.51 30.69 -23.21
C ILE A 138 4.19 31.20 -23.78
N GLN A 139 4.09 31.31 -25.11
CA GLN A 139 2.90 31.83 -25.79
C GLN A 139 2.35 30.82 -26.80
N GLY A 140 1.03 30.66 -26.83
CA GLY A 140 0.31 29.73 -27.70
C GLY A 140 -0.98 30.33 -28.28
N GLY A 141 -1.72 29.52 -29.03
CA GLY A 141 -3.03 29.90 -29.58
C GLY A 141 -3.00 30.81 -30.82
N GLY A 142 -1.82 31.20 -31.31
CA GLY A 142 -1.67 32.05 -32.49
C GLY A 142 -1.57 31.28 -33.80
N TYR A 143 -1.05 30.05 -33.76
CA TYR A 143 -0.78 29.26 -34.96
C TYR A 143 -1.10 27.78 -34.80
N THR A 144 -1.56 27.16 -35.88
CA THR A 144 -1.74 25.72 -35.99
C THR A 144 -0.44 25.03 -36.38
N TRP A 145 -0.29 23.82 -35.86
CA TRP A 145 0.77 22.88 -36.14
C TRP A 145 0.82 22.47 -37.62
N PRO A 146 1.98 22.59 -38.30
CA PRO A 146 2.15 22.12 -39.66
C PRO A 146 2.29 20.59 -39.72
N THR A 147 1.64 19.94 -40.68
CA THR A 147 1.72 18.47 -40.87
C THR A 147 2.85 18.04 -41.81
N LEU A 148 3.35 18.98 -42.62
CA LEU A 148 4.41 18.80 -43.60
C LEU A 148 5.71 19.48 -43.13
N ALA A 149 6.85 19.07 -43.70
CA ALA A 149 8.14 19.68 -43.40
C ALA A 149 8.28 21.06 -44.05
N SER A 150 9.10 21.95 -43.48
CA SER A 150 9.20 23.36 -43.88
C SER A 150 9.72 23.62 -45.30
N ASN A 151 10.26 22.60 -45.95
CA ASN A 151 10.70 22.61 -47.34
C ASN A 151 9.66 22.06 -48.32
N GLU A 152 8.51 21.60 -47.82
CA GLU A 152 7.38 21.11 -48.60
C GLU A 152 6.33 22.23 -48.75
N SER A 153 5.63 22.25 -49.89
CA SER A 153 4.58 23.24 -50.12
C SER A 153 3.45 23.06 -49.10
N GLY A 154 3.17 24.10 -48.32
CA GLY A 154 2.21 24.05 -47.21
C GLY A 154 2.81 23.63 -45.86
N GLY A 155 4.13 23.42 -45.76
CA GLY A 155 4.86 23.09 -44.54
C GLY A 155 5.10 24.27 -43.60
N TYR A 156 4.11 25.13 -43.40
CA TYR A 156 4.21 26.29 -42.53
C TYR A 156 3.02 26.38 -41.57
N PRO A 157 3.20 26.96 -40.36
CA PRO A 157 2.08 27.18 -39.45
C PRO A 157 1.02 28.11 -40.05
N LEU A 158 -0.26 27.85 -39.77
CA LEU A 158 -1.37 28.72 -40.19
C LEU A 158 -1.86 29.55 -39.01
N ARG A 159 -2.24 30.80 -39.25
CA ARG A 159 -2.81 31.64 -38.18
C ARG A 159 -4.15 31.06 -37.71
N VAL A 160 -4.34 31.01 -36.39
CA VAL A 160 -5.66 30.82 -35.80
C VAL A 160 -6.52 32.03 -36.15
N LYS A 161 -7.74 31.78 -36.62
CA LYS A 161 -8.64 32.84 -37.10
C LYS A 161 -9.25 33.57 -35.90
N SER A 162 -8.99 34.88 -35.82
CA SER A 162 -9.60 35.74 -34.79
C SER A 162 -11.13 35.73 -34.87
N LYS A 163 -11.77 35.75 -33.70
CA LYS A 163 -13.22 35.89 -33.49
C LYS A 163 -13.66 37.30 -33.12
N GLY A 164 -12.72 38.25 -33.09
CA GLY A 164 -12.94 39.59 -32.60
C GLY A 164 -12.17 39.86 -31.32
N GLU A 165 -11.96 41.14 -31.08
CA GLU A 165 -11.29 41.71 -29.92
C GLU A 165 -12.22 41.72 -28.70
N ILE A 166 -11.67 41.51 -27.50
CA ILE A 166 -12.43 41.47 -26.24
C ILE A 166 -11.97 42.54 -25.25
N ILE A 167 -12.91 43.00 -24.42
CA ILE A 167 -12.63 43.94 -23.33
C ILE A 167 -11.68 43.30 -22.31
N ASN A 168 -10.68 44.07 -21.87
CA ASN A 168 -9.69 43.64 -20.89
C ASN A 168 -10.27 43.53 -19.46
N GLU A 169 -9.89 42.48 -18.74
CA GLU A 169 -10.26 42.18 -17.35
C GLU A 169 -8.99 41.97 -16.46
N PRO A 170 -8.15 42.99 -16.24
CA PRO A 170 -6.83 42.86 -15.60
C PRO A 170 -6.91 42.82 -14.06
N PHE A 171 -7.80 41.99 -13.50
CA PHE A 171 -8.06 41.93 -12.06
C PHE A 171 -7.08 41.05 -11.28
N ASN A 172 -6.45 40.10 -11.97
CA ASN A 172 -5.55 39.10 -11.41
C ASN A 172 -4.09 39.40 -11.76
N SER A 173 -3.17 39.10 -10.84
CA SER A 173 -1.74 39.35 -11.01
C SER A 173 -1.07 38.27 -11.86
N ASN A 174 -0.12 38.68 -12.71
CA ASN A 174 0.69 37.84 -13.59
C ASN A 174 1.82 37.16 -12.80
N LEU A 175 1.44 36.24 -11.91
CA LEU A 175 2.36 35.44 -11.10
C LEU A 175 2.76 34.15 -11.82
N MET A 176 3.86 33.52 -11.39
CA MET A 176 4.27 32.20 -11.89
C MET A 176 3.09 31.21 -11.85
N GLY A 177 2.93 30.40 -12.91
CA GLY A 177 1.88 29.40 -12.99
C GLY A 177 0.47 29.95 -13.31
N THR A 178 0.37 31.21 -13.72
CA THR A 178 -0.89 31.78 -14.24
C THR A 178 -0.94 31.79 -15.77
N ILE A 179 -2.15 31.77 -16.33
CA ILE A 179 -2.40 31.94 -17.77
C ILE A 179 -3.12 33.27 -18.04
N ALA A 180 -2.67 34.00 -19.05
CA ALA A 180 -3.22 35.29 -19.44
C ALA A 180 -3.40 35.42 -20.96
N MET A 181 -4.28 36.32 -21.38
CA MET A 181 -4.46 36.64 -22.81
C MET A 181 -3.36 37.58 -23.31
N ALA A 182 -2.78 37.26 -24.46
CA ALA A 182 -1.84 38.12 -25.15
C ALA A 182 -2.57 39.24 -25.91
N LYS A 183 -1.92 40.40 -26.03
CA LYS A 183 -2.50 41.63 -26.57
C LYS A 183 -1.49 42.37 -27.44
N VAL A 184 -2.00 43.18 -28.36
CA VAL A 184 -1.19 44.13 -29.13
C VAL A 184 -0.74 45.27 -28.22
N SER A 185 0.53 45.65 -28.34
CA SER A 185 1.14 46.73 -27.57
C SER A 185 0.42 48.07 -27.80
N GLY A 186 0.03 48.75 -26.73
CA GLY A 186 -0.71 50.01 -26.78
C GLY A 186 -2.20 49.86 -27.07
N GLN A 187 -2.73 48.63 -27.13
CA GLN A 187 -4.14 48.33 -27.38
C GLN A 187 -4.67 47.40 -26.28
N PRO A 188 -5.21 47.96 -25.19
CA PRO A 188 -5.67 47.20 -24.03
C PRO A 188 -6.75 46.14 -24.33
N ASP A 189 -7.64 46.38 -25.29
CA ASP A 189 -8.78 45.50 -25.59
C ASP A 189 -8.53 44.63 -26.84
N SER A 190 -7.28 44.40 -27.23
CA SER A 190 -6.93 43.71 -28.49
C SER A 190 -6.76 42.18 -28.37
N ALA A 191 -7.10 41.59 -27.21
CA ALA A 191 -7.00 40.15 -27.01
C ALA A 191 -7.92 39.38 -27.97
N THR A 192 -7.42 38.29 -28.55
CA THR A 192 -8.20 37.41 -29.46
C THR A 192 -7.97 35.93 -29.13
N SER A 193 -7.11 35.21 -29.86
CA SER A 193 -6.82 33.77 -29.66
C SER A 193 -5.48 33.49 -28.98
N GLU A 194 -4.62 34.49 -28.85
CA GLU A 194 -3.28 34.29 -28.31
C GLU A 194 -3.28 34.40 -26.78
N TRP A 195 -2.56 33.49 -26.13
CA TRP A 195 -2.45 33.41 -24.67
C TRP A 195 -1.02 33.06 -24.28
N PHE A 196 -0.67 33.31 -23.03
CA PHE A 196 0.63 32.95 -22.47
C PHE A 196 0.54 32.40 -21.05
N ILE A 197 1.49 31.54 -20.69
CA ILE A 197 1.70 31.06 -19.32
C ILE A 197 2.92 31.76 -18.74
N ASN A 198 2.77 32.29 -17.53
CA ASN A 198 3.84 32.93 -16.78
C ASN A 198 4.79 31.87 -16.18
N LEU A 199 6.04 31.86 -16.65
CA LEU A 199 7.09 30.95 -16.17
C LEU A 199 7.84 31.51 -14.95
N SER A 200 7.62 32.79 -14.66
CA SER A 200 8.01 33.43 -13.41
C SER A 200 7.07 34.59 -13.10
N ASP A 201 7.31 35.28 -11.97
CA ASP A 201 6.52 36.45 -11.60
C ASP A 201 6.78 37.64 -12.54
N ASN A 202 5.74 38.03 -13.26
CA ASN A 202 5.75 39.08 -14.27
C ASN A 202 4.87 40.26 -13.87
N LYS A 203 4.98 40.71 -12.61
CA LYS A 203 4.15 41.79 -12.01
C LYS A 203 4.13 43.10 -12.81
N SER A 204 5.13 43.36 -13.66
CA SER A 204 5.10 44.51 -14.57
C SER A 204 3.92 44.47 -15.56
N LEU A 205 3.48 43.26 -15.93
CA LEU A 205 2.32 43.02 -16.79
C LEU A 205 0.98 43.39 -16.12
N ASP A 206 0.95 43.60 -14.80
CA ASP A 206 -0.27 44.00 -14.10
C ASP A 206 -0.63 45.47 -14.36
N SER A 207 0.32 46.26 -14.86
CA SER A 207 0.12 47.69 -15.20
C SER A 207 0.48 48.04 -16.63
N GLN A 208 1.39 47.28 -17.26
CA GLN A 208 1.75 47.47 -18.66
C GLN A 208 0.54 47.24 -19.56
N ASN A 209 0.33 48.13 -20.55
CA ASN A 209 -0.77 48.02 -21.52
C ASN A 209 -2.16 47.91 -20.83
N GLU A 210 -2.32 48.69 -19.76
CA GLU A 210 -3.49 48.68 -18.85
C GLU A 210 -3.75 47.31 -18.20
N GLY A 211 -2.70 46.52 -18.01
CA GLY A 211 -2.76 45.22 -17.38
C GLY A 211 -3.11 44.09 -18.35
N PHE A 212 -2.49 42.93 -18.19
CA PHE A 212 -2.84 41.71 -18.92
C PHE A 212 -3.85 40.87 -18.12
N SER A 213 -4.89 40.41 -18.81
CA SER A 213 -5.99 39.65 -18.20
C SER A 213 -5.55 38.21 -17.89
N VAL A 214 -5.15 37.97 -16.64
CA VAL A 214 -4.95 36.62 -16.10
C VAL A 214 -6.31 36.00 -15.83
N PHE A 215 -6.59 34.89 -16.51
CA PHE A 215 -7.90 34.24 -16.50
C PHE A 215 -7.90 32.82 -15.94
N GLY A 216 -6.75 32.34 -15.46
CA GLY A 216 -6.66 31.06 -14.80
C GLY A 216 -5.28 30.80 -14.23
N HIS A 217 -5.11 29.61 -13.66
CA HIS A 217 -3.87 29.13 -13.09
C HIS A 217 -3.72 27.62 -13.25
N LEU A 218 -2.47 27.18 -13.21
CA LEU A 218 -2.11 25.78 -13.29
C LEU A 218 -2.42 25.06 -11.97
N LEU A 219 -2.86 23.80 -12.05
CA LEU A 219 -3.19 22.96 -10.89
C LEU A 219 -2.11 21.92 -10.61
N GLY A 220 -1.93 21.55 -9.32
CA GLY A 220 -0.91 20.59 -8.90
C GLY A 220 0.46 20.91 -9.49
N ASP A 221 1.13 19.89 -10.02
CA ASP A 221 2.47 19.99 -10.61
C ASP A 221 2.49 20.35 -12.11
N SER A 222 1.37 20.83 -12.64
CA SER A 222 1.20 21.14 -14.06
C SER A 222 2.24 22.12 -14.62
N ILE A 223 2.87 22.93 -13.75
CA ILE A 223 3.89 23.92 -14.12
C ILE A 223 5.18 23.28 -14.66
N GLU A 224 5.46 22.02 -14.35
CA GLU A 224 6.64 21.32 -14.84
C GLU A 224 6.72 21.32 -16.37
N ASN A 225 5.61 21.03 -17.04
CA ASN A 225 5.57 20.93 -18.50
C ASN A 225 5.92 22.25 -19.20
N PRO A 226 5.28 23.39 -18.89
CA PRO A 226 5.74 24.70 -19.36
C PRO A 226 7.19 25.01 -19.03
N LEU A 227 7.69 24.63 -17.84
CA LEU A 227 9.07 24.89 -17.43
C LEU A 227 10.10 24.08 -18.21
N LEU A 228 9.77 22.90 -18.76
CA LEU A 228 10.67 22.17 -19.66
C LEU A 228 11.11 23.05 -20.84
N LEU A 229 10.24 23.96 -21.29
CA LEU A 229 10.52 24.83 -22.42
C LEU A 229 11.56 25.91 -22.10
N ASN A 230 11.77 26.31 -20.83
CA ASN A 230 12.77 27.33 -20.46
C ASN A 230 14.19 27.00 -20.94
N SER A 231 14.50 25.72 -21.07
CA SER A 231 15.82 25.21 -21.50
C SER A 231 15.94 25.01 -23.01
N GLN A 232 14.86 25.22 -23.78
CA GLN A 232 14.81 24.86 -25.20
C GLN A 232 15.45 25.93 -26.10
N SER A 233 15.99 25.46 -27.23
CA SER A 233 16.49 26.35 -28.26
C SER A 233 15.33 27.08 -28.95
N LYS A 234 15.52 28.38 -29.20
CA LYS A 234 14.55 29.24 -29.88
C LYS A 234 15.13 29.80 -31.16
N TYR A 235 14.28 29.94 -32.17
CA TYR A 235 14.66 30.35 -33.52
C TYR A 235 13.79 31.49 -34.01
N ASN A 236 14.38 32.41 -34.79
CA ASN A 236 13.61 33.37 -35.57
C ASN A 236 13.33 32.75 -36.94
N VAL A 237 12.12 32.26 -37.16
CA VAL A 237 11.76 31.51 -38.36
C VAL A 237 10.99 32.39 -39.34
N ASN A 238 11.45 32.42 -40.58
CA ASN A 238 10.83 33.16 -41.67
C ASN A 238 10.40 32.22 -42.79
N TYR A 239 9.08 32.11 -43.00
CA TYR A 239 8.48 31.40 -44.12
C TYR A 239 8.20 32.41 -45.24
N ASN A 240 9.22 32.67 -46.07
CA ASN A 240 9.18 33.69 -47.11
C ASN A 240 8.03 33.50 -48.11
N GLU A 241 7.66 32.24 -48.40
CA GLU A 241 6.59 31.90 -49.36
C GLU A 241 5.24 32.52 -48.99
N VAL A 242 4.98 32.72 -47.70
CA VAL A 242 3.72 33.25 -47.17
C VAL A 242 3.90 34.53 -46.35
N GLY A 243 5.11 35.10 -46.35
CA GLY A 243 5.42 36.32 -45.60
C GLY A 243 5.21 36.17 -44.08
N LEU A 244 5.36 34.97 -43.55
CA LEU A 244 5.14 34.68 -42.13
C LEU A 244 6.48 34.70 -41.37
N ASN A 245 6.57 35.56 -40.37
CA ASN A 245 7.70 35.63 -39.45
C ASN A 245 7.25 35.26 -38.03
N ILE A 246 7.87 34.23 -37.45
CA ILE A 246 7.63 33.78 -36.08
C ILE A 246 8.95 33.91 -35.30
N PRO A 247 9.11 34.99 -34.50
CA PRO A 247 10.29 35.18 -33.67
C PRO A 247 10.22 34.29 -32.42
N GLU A 248 11.40 33.95 -31.88
CA GLU A 248 11.52 33.21 -30.61
C GLU A 248 10.74 31.88 -30.57
N LEU A 249 10.58 31.22 -31.72
CA LEU A 249 9.87 29.95 -31.85
C LEU A 249 10.70 28.83 -31.19
N PRO A 250 10.22 28.20 -30.11
CA PRO A 250 10.90 27.04 -29.54
C PRO A 250 10.80 25.85 -30.50
N LEU A 251 11.94 25.23 -30.80
CA LEU A 251 12.01 24.01 -31.61
C LEU A 251 12.95 23.00 -30.97
N ASN A 252 12.59 21.73 -31.03
CA ASN A 252 13.36 20.61 -30.52
C ASN A 252 14.07 19.88 -31.67
N ASN A 253 15.34 19.49 -31.49
CA ASN A 253 16.09 18.61 -32.39
C ASN A 253 16.04 19.02 -33.89
N VAL A 254 16.23 20.30 -34.18
CA VAL A 254 16.30 20.79 -35.57
C VAL A 254 17.63 20.37 -36.19
N GLU A 255 17.57 19.58 -37.26
CA GLU A 255 18.74 19.16 -38.03
C GLU A 255 18.81 19.92 -39.37
N GLY A 256 19.86 20.72 -39.55
CA GLY A 256 20.01 21.54 -40.76
C GLY A 256 19.02 22.71 -40.82
N ASN A 257 18.52 23.01 -42.03
CA ASN A 257 17.63 24.15 -42.31
C ASN A 257 16.18 23.72 -42.61
N VAL A 258 15.79 22.50 -42.22
CA VAL A 258 14.44 21.98 -42.42
C VAL A 258 13.80 21.72 -41.06
N ILE A 259 12.62 22.29 -40.85
CA ILE A 259 11.82 22.07 -39.65
C ILE A 259 10.77 21.02 -40.00
N ASN A 260 10.84 19.88 -39.33
CA ASN A 260 9.86 18.81 -39.45
C ASN A 260 8.74 19.00 -38.43
N ASN A 261 7.61 18.33 -38.66
CA ASN A 261 6.48 18.38 -37.74
C ASN A 261 6.88 17.97 -36.31
N THR A 262 7.76 16.99 -36.12
CA THR A 262 8.24 16.55 -34.79
C THR A 262 9.09 17.58 -34.03
N ASN A 263 9.52 18.66 -34.68
CA ASN A 263 10.36 19.67 -34.03
C ASN A 263 9.56 20.69 -33.22
N TYR A 264 8.26 20.84 -33.45
CA TYR A 264 7.43 21.82 -32.75
C TYR A 264 6.98 21.31 -31.38
N PHE A 265 6.65 22.24 -30.47
CA PHE A 265 5.94 21.95 -29.22
C PHE A 265 4.44 22.18 -29.43
N ALA A 266 3.65 21.11 -29.32
CA ALA A 266 2.24 21.04 -29.69
C ALA A 266 1.34 21.19 -28.49
N ILE A 267 0.17 21.79 -28.73
CA ILE A 267 -1.06 21.52 -27.99
C ILE A 267 -1.99 20.76 -28.95
N HIS A 268 -2.14 19.46 -28.76
CA HIS A 268 -2.97 18.62 -29.63
C HIS A 268 -4.46 18.86 -29.41
N SER A 269 -4.87 18.99 -28.15
CA SER A 269 -6.25 19.27 -27.77
C SER A 269 -6.31 19.95 -26.43
N ILE A 270 -7.39 20.69 -26.21
CA ILE A 270 -7.77 21.22 -24.91
C ILE A 270 -9.19 20.72 -24.66
N SER A 271 -9.49 20.23 -23.47
CA SER A 271 -10.82 19.74 -23.12
C SER A 271 -11.18 20.06 -21.68
N THR A 272 -12.46 20.14 -21.36
CA THR A 272 -12.94 20.35 -19.98
C THR A 272 -12.96 19.03 -19.22
N ILE A 273 -12.52 19.04 -17.97
CA ILE A 273 -12.61 17.89 -17.06
C ILE A 273 -13.49 18.22 -15.85
N SER A 274 -14.17 17.20 -15.31
CA SER A 274 -15.09 17.33 -14.16
C SER A 274 -14.57 16.70 -12.88
N GLN A 275 -13.44 15.99 -12.94
CA GLN A 275 -12.79 15.35 -11.80
C GLN A 275 -11.29 15.54 -11.89
N ARG A 276 -10.64 15.60 -10.72
CA ARG A 276 -9.20 15.71 -10.62
C ARG A 276 -8.56 14.41 -11.14
N PRO A 277 -7.63 14.48 -12.10
CA PRO A 277 -7.02 13.29 -12.69
C PRO A 277 -5.95 12.70 -11.76
N SER A 278 -5.61 11.43 -11.97
CA SER A 278 -4.66 10.67 -11.15
C SER A 278 -3.31 11.39 -10.95
N GLU A 279 -2.82 12.02 -12.02
CA GLU A 279 -1.53 12.71 -12.11
C GLU A 279 -1.39 13.85 -11.09
N ILE A 280 -2.52 14.45 -10.68
CA ILE A 280 -2.54 15.54 -9.69
C ILE A 280 -3.52 15.27 -8.55
N LYS A 281 -4.01 14.03 -8.38
CA LYS A 281 -5.05 13.68 -7.38
C LYS A 281 -4.69 14.21 -5.99
N ASN A 282 -3.44 13.97 -5.58
CA ASN A 282 -2.90 14.29 -4.26
C ASN A 282 -1.76 15.32 -4.33
N VAL A 283 -1.72 16.09 -5.42
CA VAL A 283 -0.71 17.10 -5.68
C VAL A 283 -1.38 18.44 -5.86
N PHE A 284 -1.02 19.39 -5.00
CA PHE A 284 -1.63 20.71 -4.91
C PHE A 284 -0.59 21.80 -5.10
N ASN A 285 -1.03 23.04 -5.33
CA ASN A 285 -0.10 24.17 -5.32
C ASN A 285 -0.64 25.43 -4.63
N VAL A 286 0.29 26.27 -4.18
CA VAL A 286 0.02 27.57 -3.55
C VAL A 286 1.24 28.48 -3.73
N ILE A 287 1.02 29.80 -3.78
CA ILE A 287 2.12 30.78 -3.75
C ILE A 287 2.27 31.30 -2.34
N VAL A 288 3.45 31.13 -1.74
CA VAL A 288 3.83 31.72 -0.46
C VAL A 288 4.57 33.04 -0.69
N THR A 289 4.17 34.08 0.02
CA THR A 289 4.72 35.44 -0.11
C THR A 289 5.30 35.92 1.20
N ALA A 290 6.55 36.37 1.17
CA ALA A 290 7.21 37.09 2.26
C ALA A 290 7.15 38.60 2.01
N ASN A 291 6.63 39.34 2.98
CA ASN A 291 6.49 40.79 2.92
C ASN A 291 7.41 41.45 3.95
N ASP A 292 8.36 42.27 3.50
CA ASP A 292 9.19 43.05 4.41
C ASP A 292 8.44 44.29 4.93
N THR A 293 9.04 44.99 5.89
CA THR A 293 8.46 46.21 6.48
C THR A 293 8.49 47.44 5.55
N ASN A 294 9.17 47.35 4.40
CA ASN A 294 9.33 48.41 3.42
C ASN A 294 8.39 48.25 2.20
N GLY A 295 7.57 47.19 2.19
CA GLY A 295 6.67 46.85 1.10
C GLY A 295 7.31 46.05 -0.05
N ASN A 296 8.55 45.59 0.10
CA ASN A 296 9.15 44.63 -0.83
C ASN A 296 8.59 43.23 -0.58
N GLN A 297 8.42 42.48 -1.66
CA GLN A 297 7.84 41.14 -1.63
C GLN A 297 8.67 40.18 -2.45
N SER A 298 8.77 38.94 -1.97
CA SER A 298 9.16 37.79 -2.76
C SER A 298 8.09 36.71 -2.69
N ASN A 299 7.96 35.97 -3.78
CA ASN A 299 7.02 34.88 -3.92
C ASN A 299 7.77 33.59 -4.18
N GLN A 300 7.24 32.48 -3.66
CA GLN A 300 7.70 31.14 -3.95
C GLN A 300 6.48 30.29 -4.34
N TYR A 301 6.55 29.67 -5.51
CA TYR A 301 5.57 28.71 -5.99
C TYR A 301 5.82 27.37 -5.29
N VAL A 302 4.83 26.86 -4.56
CA VAL A 302 4.98 25.67 -3.74
C VAL A 302 4.10 24.56 -4.32
N ILE A 303 4.71 23.43 -4.64
CA ILE A 303 4.02 22.18 -4.93
C ILE A 303 3.94 21.38 -3.64
N VAL A 304 2.73 20.95 -3.25
CA VAL A 304 2.48 20.20 -2.03
C VAL A 304 1.96 18.82 -2.39
N ASN A 305 2.74 17.79 -2.06
CA ASN A 305 2.36 16.39 -2.23
C ASN A 305 1.81 15.82 -0.92
N VAL A 306 0.58 15.29 -0.94
CA VAL A 306 0.07 14.44 0.15
C VAL A 306 0.57 13.02 -0.10
N LYS A 307 1.16 12.43 0.94
CA LYS A 307 1.65 11.06 0.93
C LYS A 307 0.71 10.17 1.71
N ASP A 308 0.43 9.04 1.11
CA ASP A 308 -0.24 7.90 1.69
C ASP A 308 0.52 7.37 2.92
N ILE A 309 -0.20 7.00 3.99
CA ILE A 309 0.34 6.25 5.12
C ILE A 309 0.21 4.77 4.80
N GLN A 310 1.33 4.08 4.60
CA GLN A 310 1.28 2.65 4.26
C GLN A 310 0.92 1.76 5.45
N GLY A 311 0.12 0.71 5.19
CA GLY A 311 -0.14 -0.37 6.15
C GLY A 311 -1.13 0.03 7.24
N GLU A 312 -2.22 0.67 6.83
CA GLU A 312 -3.24 1.22 7.70
C GLU A 312 -4.16 0.17 8.29
N VAL A 313 -4.86 0.57 9.35
CA VAL A 313 -6.02 -0.15 9.87
C VAL A 313 -7.24 0.73 9.69
N LEU A 314 -8.02 0.44 8.64
CA LEU A 314 -9.17 1.21 8.21
C LEU A 314 -10.44 0.58 8.77
N ASN A 315 -11.08 1.27 9.71
CA ASN A 315 -12.30 0.81 10.35
C ASN A 315 -13.49 1.66 9.90
N GLY A 316 -14.49 1.03 9.30
CA GLY A 316 -15.80 1.60 9.03
C GLY A 316 -16.64 1.74 10.30
N ILE A 317 -17.85 2.24 10.15
CA ILE A 317 -18.87 2.36 11.19
C ILE A 317 -20.04 1.42 10.85
N ASP A 318 -21.04 1.33 11.73
CA ASP A 318 -22.31 0.73 11.32
C ASP A 318 -23.00 1.66 10.30
N GLY A 319 -23.10 1.23 9.04
CA GLY A 319 -23.60 2.03 7.93
C GLY A 319 -23.02 1.56 6.59
N GLN A 320 -23.33 2.26 5.49
CA GLN A 320 -22.63 2.02 4.23
C GLN A 320 -21.39 2.91 4.17
N ASP A 321 -20.23 2.27 4.08
CA ASP A 321 -18.92 2.92 3.99
C ASP A 321 -18.22 2.70 2.66
N ALA A 322 -17.28 3.60 2.36
CA ALA A 322 -16.34 3.46 1.24
C ALA A 322 -14.91 3.59 1.79
N LEU A 323 -14.20 2.48 1.86
CA LEU A 323 -12.84 2.37 2.41
C LEU A 323 -11.85 2.13 1.28
N ASN A 324 -10.70 2.81 1.31
CA ASN A 324 -9.63 2.66 0.32
C ASN A 324 -8.29 2.64 1.05
N GLY A 325 -7.40 1.69 0.73
CA GLY A 325 -6.07 1.56 1.38
C GLY A 325 -4.92 2.20 0.63
N GLY A 326 -5.08 2.47 -0.67
CA GLY A 326 -4.04 3.11 -1.45
C GLY A 326 -2.82 2.19 -1.68
N LEU A 327 -1.71 2.49 -1.01
CA LEU A 327 -0.41 1.81 -1.09
C LEU A 327 -0.08 1.18 0.25
N GLY A 328 0.38 -0.07 0.23
CA GLY A 328 0.81 -0.77 1.44
C GLY A 328 -0.07 -1.96 1.73
N ASN A 329 0.25 -2.66 2.82
CA ASN A 329 -0.51 -3.85 3.20
C ASN A 329 -1.54 -3.47 4.25
N ASP A 330 -2.76 -3.14 3.81
CA ASP A 330 -3.76 -2.53 4.67
C ASP A 330 -4.71 -3.56 5.27
N THR A 331 -5.29 -3.21 6.41
CA THR A 331 -6.27 -4.04 7.12
C THR A 331 -7.59 -3.28 7.28
N PHE A 332 -8.66 -3.89 6.78
CA PHE A 332 -9.98 -3.29 6.73
C PHE A 332 -10.95 -4.01 7.66
N GLN A 333 -11.82 -3.25 8.32
CA GLN A 333 -13.01 -3.77 8.99
C GLN A 333 -14.19 -2.85 8.72
N GLY A 334 -15.11 -3.27 7.84
CA GLY A 334 -16.31 -2.50 7.47
C GLY A 334 -17.31 -2.35 8.61
N ASN A 335 -17.47 -3.39 9.42
CA ASN A 335 -18.55 -3.57 10.41
C ASN A 335 -19.91 -3.80 9.74
N GLY A 336 -21.02 -3.37 10.33
CA GLY A 336 -22.34 -3.66 9.79
C GLY A 336 -22.72 -2.70 8.67
N GLY A 337 -23.04 -3.18 7.48
CA GLY A 337 -23.16 -2.26 6.36
C GLY A 337 -23.29 -2.94 5.01
N ASN A 338 -23.39 -2.14 3.95
CA ASN A 338 -23.13 -2.65 2.61
C ASN A 338 -21.97 -1.83 2.05
N ASP A 339 -20.75 -2.28 2.32
CA ASP A 339 -19.57 -1.45 2.18
C ASP A 339 -18.89 -1.64 0.83
N THR A 340 -18.12 -0.64 0.43
CA THR A 340 -17.19 -0.73 -0.71
C THR A 340 -15.78 -0.62 -0.17
N ILE A 341 -14.97 -1.66 -0.36
CA ILE A 341 -13.60 -1.73 0.16
C ILE A 341 -12.66 -1.94 -1.02
N ASP A 342 -11.69 -1.05 -1.18
CA ASP A 342 -10.62 -1.16 -2.18
C ASP A 342 -9.26 -1.21 -1.50
N GLY A 343 -8.57 -2.36 -1.55
CA GLY A 343 -7.23 -2.48 -0.94
C GLY A 343 -6.18 -1.61 -1.63
N GLY A 344 -6.36 -1.33 -2.93
CA GLY A 344 -5.38 -0.59 -3.70
C GLY A 344 -4.29 -1.49 -4.25
N ASN A 345 -3.02 -1.13 -4.03
CA ASN A 345 -1.88 -1.95 -4.44
C ASN A 345 -1.23 -2.59 -3.20
N ASP A 346 -0.57 -3.72 -3.43
CA ASP A 346 0.11 -4.56 -2.43
C ASP A 346 -0.81 -5.64 -1.84
N PHE A 347 -0.64 -6.05 -0.58
CA PHE A 347 -1.34 -7.21 -0.01
C PHE A 347 -2.28 -6.81 1.11
N ASP A 348 -3.58 -6.95 0.86
CA ASP A 348 -4.60 -6.38 1.72
C ASP A 348 -5.48 -7.43 2.41
N ILE A 349 -5.97 -7.05 3.59
CA ILE A 349 -6.75 -7.93 4.48
C ILE A 349 -8.09 -7.29 4.81
N ALA A 350 -9.21 -7.96 4.53
CA ALA A 350 -10.51 -7.58 5.09
C ALA A 350 -10.94 -8.54 6.22
N ILE A 351 -11.42 -7.98 7.33
CA ILE A 351 -11.83 -8.70 8.55
C ILE A 351 -13.35 -8.73 8.65
N TYR A 352 -13.88 -9.91 8.94
CA TYR A 352 -15.29 -10.25 9.07
C TYR A 352 -15.59 -10.87 10.44
N THR A 353 -16.75 -10.53 11.01
CA THR A 353 -17.05 -10.85 12.43
C THR A 353 -17.64 -12.25 12.64
N GLY A 354 -18.13 -12.90 11.58
CA GLY A 354 -18.74 -14.23 11.58
C GLY A 354 -17.79 -15.33 11.14
N ASN A 355 -18.27 -16.57 11.20
CA ASN A 355 -17.52 -17.73 10.71
C ASN A 355 -17.57 -17.78 9.18
N PHE A 356 -16.58 -18.40 8.52
CA PHE A 356 -16.53 -18.55 7.06
C PHE A 356 -17.81 -19.14 6.46
N SER A 357 -18.47 -20.06 7.16
CA SER A 357 -19.73 -20.69 6.73
C SER A 357 -20.95 -19.76 6.77
N ASP A 358 -20.85 -18.62 7.44
CA ASP A 358 -21.93 -17.65 7.58
C ASP A 358 -22.08 -16.77 6.33
N TYR A 359 -21.08 -16.77 5.44
CA TYR A 359 -21.02 -15.89 4.28
C TYR A 359 -21.25 -16.63 2.96
N THR A 360 -21.80 -15.90 1.99
CA THR A 360 -21.88 -16.30 0.59
C THR A 360 -21.03 -15.37 -0.27
N PHE A 361 -20.37 -15.92 -1.27
CA PHE A 361 -19.36 -15.21 -2.06
C PHE A 361 -19.68 -15.27 -3.55
N THR A 362 -19.55 -14.13 -4.23
CA THR A 362 -19.65 -14.03 -5.69
C THR A 362 -18.47 -13.24 -6.22
N ILE A 363 -17.70 -13.79 -7.16
CA ILE A 363 -16.61 -13.08 -7.83
C ILE A 363 -17.01 -12.81 -9.28
N ALA A 364 -17.02 -11.53 -9.67
CA ALA A 364 -17.28 -11.10 -11.05
C ALA A 364 -16.30 -9.97 -11.43
N ASN A 365 -15.59 -10.12 -12.55
CA ASN A 365 -14.65 -9.12 -13.05
C ASN A 365 -13.59 -8.66 -12.00
N LYS A 366 -13.07 -9.59 -11.19
CA LYS A 366 -12.15 -9.34 -10.06
C LYS A 366 -12.73 -8.54 -8.89
N ILE A 367 -14.03 -8.29 -8.90
CA ILE A 367 -14.76 -7.71 -7.78
C ILE A 367 -15.37 -8.87 -6.99
N LEU A 368 -15.13 -8.91 -5.69
CA LEU A 368 -15.76 -9.84 -4.77
C LEU A 368 -16.98 -9.18 -4.13
N THR A 369 -18.14 -9.82 -4.21
CA THR A 369 -19.28 -9.53 -3.35
C THR A 369 -19.38 -10.60 -2.28
N ILE A 370 -19.37 -10.19 -1.01
CA ILE A 370 -19.51 -11.05 0.15
C ILE A 370 -20.81 -10.67 0.87
N SER A 371 -21.66 -11.66 1.14
CA SER A 371 -22.94 -11.45 1.80
C SER A 371 -23.03 -12.31 3.05
N ASP A 372 -23.18 -11.64 4.20
CA ASP A 372 -23.42 -12.26 5.49
C ASP A 372 -24.87 -12.75 5.60
N ASN A 373 -25.06 -14.04 5.89
CA ASN A 373 -26.38 -14.66 6.00
C ASN A 373 -26.94 -14.66 7.43
N ARG A 374 -26.20 -14.12 8.41
CA ARG A 374 -26.67 -14.02 9.80
C ARG A 374 -27.79 -12.98 9.92
N SER A 375 -28.75 -13.27 10.79
CA SER A 375 -29.96 -12.45 10.93
C SER A 375 -29.86 -11.32 11.97
N LEU A 376 -28.83 -11.34 12.84
CA LEU A 376 -28.60 -10.37 13.91
C LEU A 376 -27.09 -10.15 14.05
N ILE A 377 -26.65 -8.89 14.13
CA ILE A 377 -25.23 -8.49 14.11
C ILE A 377 -24.55 -9.10 12.90
N ASN A 378 -24.83 -8.54 11.72
CA ASN A 378 -24.26 -8.98 10.45
C ASN A 378 -23.40 -7.87 9.85
N ASP A 379 -22.44 -8.29 9.04
CA ASP A 379 -21.55 -7.39 8.28
C ASP A 379 -22.18 -7.00 6.92
N GLY A 380 -23.48 -7.30 6.73
CA GLY A 380 -24.27 -7.04 5.53
C GLY A 380 -23.69 -7.57 4.21
N ILE A 381 -23.70 -6.73 3.15
CA ILE A 381 -23.33 -7.12 1.78
C ILE A 381 -22.27 -6.16 1.22
N ASP A 382 -21.02 -6.62 1.23
CA ASP A 382 -19.89 -5.78 0.84
C ASP A 382 -19.38 -6.09 -0.56
N THR A 383 -18.74 -5.09 -1.14
CA THR A 383 -18.08 -5.13 -2.44
C THR A 383 -16.61 -4.81 -2.28
N LEU A 384 -15.76 -5.81 -2.54
CA LEU A 384 -14.31 -5.77 -2.34
C LEU A 384 -13.57 -5.78 -3.67
N THR A 385 -12.60 -4.88 -3.82
CA THR A 385 -11.62 -4.86 -4.90
C THR A 385 -10.22 -4.85 -4.33
N ASN A 386 -9.28 -5.50 -5.03
CA ASN A 386 -7.86 -5.55 -4.64
C ASN A 386 -7.66 -5.99 -3.18
N ILE A 387 -8.40 -7.01 -2.72
CA ILE A 387 -8.19 -7.65 -1.42
C ILE A 387 -7.68 -9.07 -1.68
N GLU A 388 -6.58 -9.46 -1.05
CA GLU A 388 -5.96 -10.77 -1.23
C GLU A 388 -6.39 -11.75 -0.13
N LYS A 389 -6.69 -11.25 1.08
CA LYS A 389 -6.98 -12.09 2.24
C LYS A 389 -8.25 -11.65 2.96
N LEU A 390 -9.02 -12.65 3.37
CA LEU A 390 -10.15 -12.48 4.29
C LEU A 390 -9.83 -13.15 5.62
N THR A 391 -10.17 -12.49 6.71
CA THR A 391 -10.08 -13.03 8.07
C THR A 391 -11.49 -13.15 8.63
N PHE A 392 -11.90 -14.36 9.00
CA PHE A 392 -13.18 -14.66 9.65
C PHE A 392 -12.95 -15.07 11.10
N ALA A 393 -14.02 -15.18 11.89
CA ALA A 393 -13.95 -15.57 13.29
C ALA A 393 -13.32 -16.96 13.52
N ASP A 394 -13.49 -17.89 12.57
CA ASP A 394 -13.00 -19.27 12.68
C ASP A 394 -11.75 -19.57 11.83
N LYS A 395 -11.48 -18.80 10.76
CA LYS A 395 -10.34 -19.04 9.86
C LYS A 395 -9.99 -17.88 8.94
N ASN A 396 -8.84 -18.01 8.30
CA ASN A 396 -8.41 -17.15 7.20
C ASN A 396 -8.70 -17.78 5.84
N ALA A 397 -8.97 -16.97 4.84
CA ALA A 397 -9.12 -17.38 3.45
C ALA A 397 -8.36 -16.46 2.50
N LEU A 398 -7.88 -16.99 1.37
CA LEU A 398 -7.29 -16.21 0.29
C LEU A 398 -8.27 -16.06 -0.87
N ILE A 399 -8.29 -14.88 -1.45
CA ILE A 399 -9.05 -14.59 -2.66
C ILE A 399 -8.17 -14.93 -3.86
N THR A 400 -8.69 -15.78 -4.74
CA THR A 400 -8.08 -16.03 -6.04
C THR A 400 -8.93 -15.42 -7.14
N SER A 401 -8.41 -15.35 -8.37
CA SER A 401 -9.16 -14.84 -9.53
C SER A 401 -10.50 -15.53 -9.83
N LYS A 402 -10.80 -16.69 -9.22
CA LYS A 402 -12.00 -17.50 -9.51
C LYS A 402 -12.79 -17.94 -8.28
N GLU A 403 -12.16 -17.99 -7.12
CA GLU A 403 -12.75 -18.58 -5.92
C GLU A 403 -12.05 -18.06 -4.67
N ILE A 404 -12.74 -18.15 -3.54
CA ILE A 404 -12.17 -17.91 -2.22
C ILE A 404 -11.84 -19.27 -1.62
N LYS A 405 -10.60 -19.42 -1.15
CA LYS A 405 -10.15 -20.66 -0.51
C LYS A 405 -9.73 -20.41 0.93
N PRO A 406 -10.35 -21.11 1.88
CA PRO A 406 -9.79 -21.26 3.21
C PRO A 406 -8.30 -21.67 3.13
N ILE A 407 -7.44 -21.03 3.93
CA ILE A 407 -5.98 -21.27 3.89
C ILE A 407 -5.65 -22.72 4.28
N ASP A 408 -6.44 -23.30 5.21
CA ASP A 408 -6.39 -24.71 5.60
C ASP A 408 -6.63 -25.67 4.41
N ALA A 409 -7.49 -25.30 3.46
CA ALA A 409 -7.80 -26.07 2.26
C ALA A 409 -6.74 -25.95 1.15
N LEU A 410 -5.88 -24.93 1.20
CA LEU A 410 -4.80 -24.68 0.23
C LEU A 410 -3.49 -25.40 0.58
N GLY A 411 -3.40 -26.06 1.73
CA GLY A 411 -2.18 -26.74 2.18
C GLY A 411 -1.06 -25.77 2.59
N PHE A 412 -1.34 -24.48 2.75
CA PHE A 412 -0.45 -23.55 3.44
C PHE A 412 -0.52 -23.84 4.94
N GLN A 413 0.54 -24.40 5.48
CA GLN A 413 0.60 -24.82 6.86
C GLN A 413 1.29 -23.73 7.70
N ALA A 414 0.57 -23.14 8.66
CA ALA A 414 1.19 -22.32 9.69
C ALA A 414 2.24 -23.18 10.44
N GLU A 415 3.47 -22.66 10.53
CA GLU A 415 4.63 -23.35 11.15
C GLU A 415 4.92 -22.74 12.53
N ARG A 416 4.72 -23.53 13.58
CA ARG A 416 5.19 -23.22 14.93
C ARG A 416 6.57 -23.85 15.13
N VAL A 417 7.54 -23.05 15.60
CA VAL A 417 8.94 -23.48 15.75
C VAL A 417 9.28 -23.69 17.23
N TYR A 418 9.84 -24.86 17.53
CA TYR A 418 10.35 -25.24 18.85
C TYR A 418 11.86 -25.48 18.78
N SER A 419 12.60 -24.98 19.76
CA SER A 419 14.06 -25.15 19.85
C SER A 419 14.39 -26.44 20.61
N GLY A 420 15.10 -27.36 19.98
CA GLY A 420 15.36 -28.70 20.50
C GLY A 420 14.70 -29.81 19.67
N LYS A 421 15.02 -31.06 20.01
CA LYS A 421 14.47 -32.24 19.33
C LYS A 421 13.03 -32.51 19.76
N SER A 422 12.23 -33.08 18.87
CA SER A 422 10.83 -33.43 19.15
C SER A 422 10.63 -34.35 20.36
N ASP A 423 11.61 -35.21 20.68
CA ASP A 423 11.57 -36.12 21.83
C ASP A 423 11.91 -35.47 23.18
N SER A 424 12.24 -34.17 23.20
CA SER A 424 12.30 -33.39 24.45
C SER A 424 10.95 -32.81 24.88
N TYR A 425 9.91 -32.95 24.04
CA TYR A 425 8.61 -32.35 24.25
C TYR A 425 7.55 -33.41 24.59
N LYS A 426 6.63 -33.05 25.50
CA LYS A 426 5.40 -33.79 25.75
C LYS A 426 4.27 -33.19 24.91
N PHE A 427 3.41 -34.02 24.35
CA PHE A 427 2.23 -33.61 23.59
C PHE A 427 0.99 -33.94 24.40
N TYR A 428 -0.06 -33.14 24.30
CA TYR A 428 -1.29 -33.30 25.09
C TYR A 428 -2.51 -33.29 24.17
N ASP A 429 -3.47 -34.17 24.46
CA ASP A 429 -4.85 -34.06 23.99
C ASP A 429 -5.62 -33.24 25.04
N LEU A 430 -6.07 -32.06 24.63
CA LEU A 430 -6.81 -31.12 25.48
C LEU A 430 -8.33 -31.29 25.32
N GLY A 431 -8.76 -32.24 24.48
CA GLY A 431 -10.15 -32.51 24.16
C GLY A 431 -10.73 -31.57 23.10
N SER A 432 -11.87 -31.95 22.54
CA SER A 432 -12.58 -31.17 21.50
C SER A 432 -11.73 -30.84 20.27
N ASP A 433 -10.89 -31.79 19.83
CA ASP A 433 -9.91 -31.63 18.75
C ASP A 433 -8.85 -30.54 19.01
N ASN A 434 -8.61 -30.16 20.27
CA ASN A 434 -7.52 -29.27 20.68
C ASN A 434 -6.32 -30.05 21.22
N TYR A 435 -5.12 -29.62 20.83
CA TYR A 435 -3.86 -30.27 21.20
C TYR A 435 -2.84 -29.24 21.70
N GLY A 436 -1.88 -29.69 22.50
CA GLY A 436 -0.84 -28.83 23.05
C GLY A 436 0.54 -29.45 23.10
N VAL A 437 1.57 -28.61 23.21
CA VAL A 437 2.96 -28.99 23.47
C VAL A 437 3.39 -28.48 24.85
N GLY A 438 3.94 -29.35 25.69
CA GLY A 438 4.49 -28.98 26.99
C GLY A 438 5.79 -28.22 26.84
N THR A 439 5.84 -27.01 27.37
CA THR A 439 7.00 -26.11 27.40
C THR A 439 7.40 -25.82 28.85
N SER A 440 8.52 -25.11 29.04
CA SER A 440 8.95 -24.66 30.37
C SER A 440 7.97 -23.68 31.05
N THR A 441 7.09 -23.04 30.27
CA THR A 441 6.12 -22.05 30.76
C THR A 441 4.69 -22.61 30.87
N GLY A 442 4.47 -23.89 30.55
CA GLY A 442 3.15 -24.53 30.55
C GLY A 442 2.84 -25.21 29.22
N ILE A 443 1.56 -25.47 28.97
CA ILE A 443 1.09 -26.07 27.71
C ILE A 443 0.88 -24.94 26.68
N ASP A 444 1.55 -25.06 25.54
CA ASP A 444 1.35 -24.22 24.36
C ASP A 444 0.25 -24.85 23.48
N GLU A 445 -0.89 -24.18 23.35
CA GLU A 445 -2.04 -24.66 22.56
C GLU A 445 -1.79 -24.45 21.06
N LEU A 446 -2.14 -25.46 20.26
CA LEU A 446 -1.83 -25.51 18.82
C LEU A 446 -2.97 -24.99 17.92
N THR A 447 -3.84 -24.12 18.44
CA THR A 447 -4.99 -23.58 17.72
C THR A 447 -4.55 -22.81 16.47
N GLY A 448 -5.06 -23.20 15.30
CA GLY A 448 -4.73 -22.57 14.02
C GLY A 448 -3.39 -23.01 13.39
N GLU A 449 -2.64 -23.91 14.03
CA GLU A 449 -1.36 -24.39 13.54
C GLU A 449 -1.48 -25.66 12.67
N SER A 450 -0.48 -25.93 11.82
CA SER A 450 -0.51 -27.09 10.92
C SER A 450 0.82 -27.87 10.86
N ILE A 451 1.96 -27.19 11.02
CA ILE A 451 3.30 -27.79 11.16
C ILE A 451 3.91 -27.36 12.48
N LEU A 452 4.51 -28.32 13.17
CA LEU A 452 5.43 -28.08 14.26
C LEU A 452 6.84 -28.42 13.77
N LYS A 453 7.76 -27.46 13.85
CA LYS A 453 9.16 -27.64 13.47
C LYS A 453 10.03 -27.74 14.70
N PHE A 454 10.74 -28.86 14.81
CA PHE A 454 11.78 -29.14 15.79
C PHE A 454 13.14 -29.22 15.10
N ASP A 455 14.23 -29.30 15.87
CA ASP A 455 15.59 -29.37 15.32
C ASP A 455 15.86 -30.69 14.55
N ASP A 456 15.15 -31.77 14.91
CA ASP A 456 15.30 -33.11 14.32
C ASP A 456 14.33 -33.38 13.16
N LYS A 457 13.11 -32.83 13.21
CA LYS A 457 12.08 -33.07 12.19
C LYS A 457 10.95 -32.03 12.21
N LYS A 458 10.12 -32.09 11.17
CA LYS A 458 8.79 -31.47 11.14
C LYS A 458 7.73 -32.51 11.48
N MET A 459 6.72 -32.10 12.25
CA MET A 459 5.53 -32.89 12.57
C MET A 459 4.28 -32.14 12.13
N ASN A 460 3.33 -32.85 11.54
CA ASN A 460 2.04 -32.32 11.12
C ASN A 460 1.00 -32.54 12.23
N LEU A 461 0.27 -31.48 12.59
CA LEU A 461 -0.72 -31.54 13.67
C LEU A 461 -1.78 -32.63 13.43
N LYS A 462 -2.26 -32.74 12.19
CA LYS A 462 -3.31 -33.71 11.82
C LYS A 462 -2.74 -35.12 11.64
N ASN A 463 -1.67 -35.24 10.86
CA ASN A 463 -1.18 -36.54 10.40
C ASN A 463 -0.28 -37.23 11.42
N ASP A 464 0.35 -36.50 12.34
CA ASP A 464 1.25 -37.08 13.34
C ASP A 464 0.65 -37.02 14.75
N ILE A 465 0.19 -35.85 15.20
CA ILE A 465 -0.26 -35.67 16.60
C ILE A 465 -1.68 -36.20 16.78
N LYS A 466 -2.65 -35.61 16.07
CA LYS A 466 -4.05 -36.04 16.11
C LYS A 466 -4.19 -37.52 15.73
N ALA A 467 -3.58 -37.94 14.62
CA ALA A 467 -3.66 -39.33 14.17
C ALA A 467 -3.09 -40.35 15.18
N THR A 468 -2.22 -39.92 16.10
CA THR A 468 -1.74 -40.77 17.20
C THR A 468 -2.74 -40.81 18.35
N PHE A 469 -3.23 -39.65 18.82
CA PHE A 469 -4.20 -39.59 19.91
C PHE A 469 -5.55 -40.23 19.54
N ASP A 470 -6.01 -40.06 18.31
CA ASP A 470 -7.26 -40.66 17.79
C ASP A 470 -7.27 -42.20 17.86
N GLN A 471 -6.11 -42.85 17.99
CA GLN A 471 -6.02 -44.31 18.15
C GLN A 471 -6.22 -44.78 19.59
N VAL A 472 -6.10 -43.88 20.57
CA VAL A 472 -6.14 -44.18 21.99
C VAL A 472 -7.58 -44.10 22.48
N THR A 473 -8.13 -45.21 22.95
CA THR A 473 -9.56 -45.35 23.30
C THR A 473 -9.84 -45.42 24.80
N GLY A 474 -8.79 -45.42 25.63
CA GLY A 474 -8.93 -45.40 27.09
C GLY A 474 -7.70 -45.92 27.83
N LEU A 475 -7.64 -45.66 29.13
CA LEU A 475 -6.50 -45.98 30.01
C LEU A 475 -6.13 -47.47 29.99
N ASP A 476 -7.08 -48.37 30.27
CA ASP A 476 -6.82 -49.81 30.37
C ASP A 476 -7.16 -50.59 29.08
N THR A 477 -7.31 -49.88 27.96
CA THR A 477 -7.52 -50.51 26.64
C THR A 477 -6.21 -51.01 26.05
N ASP A 478 -6.30 -51.91 25.07
CA ASP A 478 -5.16 -52.35 24.26
C ASP A 478 -4.39 -51.17 23.66
N SER A 479 -5.12 -50.16 23.16
CA SER A 479 -4.53 -48.94 22.62
C SER A 479 -3.79 -48.10 23.65
N GLY A 480 -4.33 -47.97 24.86
CA GLY A 480 -3.68 -47.24 25.96
C GLY A 480 -2.41 -47.94 26.44
N LYS A 481 -2.46 -49.28 26.57
CA LYS A 481 -1.30 -50.10 26.93
C LYS A 481 -0.18 -50.00 25.90
N MET A 482 -0.49 -50.14 24.62
CA MET A 482 0.52 -50.06 23.56
C MET A 482 1.09 -48.65 23.43
N PHE A 483 0.27 -47.60 23.59
CA PHE A 483 0.76 -46.23 23.63
C PHE A 483 1.74 -46.03 24.79
N ARG A 484 1.39 -46.45 26.01
CA ARG A 484 2.28 -46.32 27.18
C ARG A 484 3.58 -47.09 27.01
N LEU A 485 3.52 -48.32 26.49
CA LEU A 485 4.71 -49.12 26.27
C LEU A 485 5.62 -48.49 25.21
N TYR A 486 5.04 -47.97 24.13
CA TYR A 486 5.77 -47.24 23.10
C TYR A 486 6.41 -45.97 23.67
N ASN A 487 5.64 -45.15 24.40
CA ASN A 487 6.11 -43.92 25.00
C ASN A 487 7.20 -44.17 26.06
N ALA A 488 7.04 -45.19 26.91
CA ALA A 488 8.05 -45.60 27.89
C ALA A 488 9.35 -46.08 27.22
N SER A 489 9.23 -46.81 26.11
CA SER A 489 10.38 -47.35 25.37
C SER A 489 11.18 -46.27 24.67
N PHE A 490 10.53 -45.22 24.16
CA PHE A 490 11.16 -44.27 23.25
C PHE A 490 11.12 -42.82 23.70
N LYS A 491 10.53 -42.50 24.86
CA LYS A 491 10.46 -41.15 25.42
C LYS A 491 9.95 -40.10 24.42
N ARG A 492 9.02 -40.48 23.55
CA ARG A 492 8.45 -39.59 22.52
C ARG A 492 7.01 -39.98 22.24
N LEU A 493 6.29 -39.09 21.58
CA LEU A 493 4.99 -39.44 21.00
C LEU A 493 5.20 -40.60 20.00
N PRO A 494 4.40 -41.69 20.09
CA PRO A 494 4.41 -42.74 19.09
C PRO A 494 4.15 -42.17 17.71
N ASP A 495 4.74 -42.76 16.67
CA ASP A 495 4.30 -42.45 15.32
C ASP A 495 2.97 -43.17 15.03
N PRO A 496 2.05 -42.58 14.26
CA PRO A 496 0.72 -43.14 14.07
C PRO A 496 0.72 -44.56 13.49
N ASP A 497 1.59 -44.84 12.52
CA ASP A 497 1.60 -46.13 11.82
C ASP A 497 2.22 -47.24 12.65
N GLY A 498 3.32 -46.95 13.34
CA GLY A 498 3.95 -47.84 14.30
C GLY A 498 3.01 -48.18 15.45
N LEU A 499 2.34 -47.19 16.03
CA LEU A 499 1.34 -47.43 17.09
C LEU A 499 0.22 -48.34 16.58
N ARG A 500 -0.32 -48.06 15.39
CA ARG A 500 -1.38 -48.87 14.76
C ARG A 500 -0.97 -50.32 14.58
N TYR A 501 0.28 -50.55 14.14
CA TYR A 501 0.83 -51.88 13.95
C TYR A 501 0.87 -52.66 15.28
N TRP A 502 1.38 -52.06 16.35
CA TRP A 502 1.48 -52.71 17.65
C TRP A 502 0.13 -52.94 18.31
N ILE A 503 -0.80 -51.99 18.20
CA ILE A 503 -2.20 -52.19 18.63
C ILE A 503 -2.80 -53.37 17.89
N SER A 504 -2.67 -53.44 16.56
CA SER A 504 -3.24 -54.53 15.77
C SER A 504 -2.67 -55.90 16.14
N ASN A 505 -1.35 -56.01 16.31
CA ASN A 505 -0.73 -57.27 16.67
C ASN A 505 -1.12 -57.70 18.10
N PHE A 506 -1.17 -56.75 19.04
CA PHE A 506 -1.55 -57.03 20.42
C PHE A 506 -3.02 -57.45 20.54
N SER A 507 -3.94 -56.66 19.97
CA SER A 507 -5.38 -56.94 20.00
C SER A 507 -5.78 -58.21 19.25
N SER A 508 -5.01 -58.63 18.25
CA SER A 508 -5.24 -59.91 17.55
C SER A 508 -4.71 -61.13 18.31
N GLY A 509 -3.98 -60.93 19.42
CA GLY A 509 -3.30 -61.98 20.17
C GLY A 509 -2.07 -62.56 19.47
N LYS A 510 -1.59 -61.91 18.40
CA LYS A 510 -0.39 -62.33 17.67
C LYS A 510 0.87 -62.11 18.50
N ASP A 511 0.95 -60.96 19.17
CA ASP A 511 2.04 -60.60 20.08
C ASP A 511 1.44 -60.28 21.46
N ASP A 512 2.07 -60.74 22.55
CA ASP A 512 1.72 -60.31 23.91
C ASP A 512 2.60 -59.12 24.35
N GLU A 513 2.31 -58.53 25.51
CA GLU A 513 3.07 -57.38 26.05
C GLU A 513 4.58 -57.68 26.16
N ARG A 514 4.96 -58.92 26.46
CA ARG A 514 6.38 -59.34 26.55
C ARG A 514 7.04 -59.37 25.19
N ALA A 515 6.36 -59.90 24.18
CA ALA A 515 6.86 -59.94 22.80
C ALA A 515 7.05 -58.52 22.23
N VAL A 516 6.12 -57.60 22.50
CA VAL A 516 6.23 -56.19 22.09
C VAL A 516 7.39 -55.51 22.82
N ALA A 517 7.45 -55.61 24.14
CA ALA A 517 8.53 -55.00 24.94
C ALA A 517 9.91 -55.54 24.54
N SER A 518 10.03 -56.86 24.33
CA SER A 518 11.26 -57.49 23.84
C SER A 518 11.66 -56.97 22.45
N SER A 519 10.69 -56.80 21.55
CA SER A 519 10.91 -56.23 20.22
C SER A 519 11.39 -54.79 20.27
N PHE A 520 10.83 -53.96 21.17
CA PHE A 520 11.30 -52.60 21.40
C PHE A 520 12.72 -52.56 21.94
N LEU A 521 13.06 -53.37 22.94
CA LEU A 521 14.42 -53.45 23.46
C LEU A 521 15.46 -53.83 22.39
N ALA A 522 15.08 -54.72 21.47
CA ALA A 522 15.96 -55.16 20.39
C ALA A 522 16.11 -54.13 19.25
N SER A 523 15.26 -53.11 19.20
CA SER A 523 15.25 -52.12 18.13
C SER A 523 16.49 -51.22 18.14
N ALA A 524 16.91 -50.76 16.97
CA ALA A 524 18.01 -49.82 16.83
C ALA A 524 17.75 -48.51 17.60
N GLU A 525 16.50 -48.02 17.58
CA GLU A 525 16.12 -46.81 18.28
C GLU A 525 16.27 -46.94 19.80
N PHE A 526 15.88 -48.09 20.37
CA PHE A 526 16.05 -48.31 21.81
C PHE A 526 17.52 -48.38 22.21
N LYS A 527 18.34 -49.07 21.41
CA LYS A 527 19.79 -49.15 21.62
C LYS A 527 20.47 -47.78 21.51
N GLU A 528 20.03 -46.93 20.58
CA GLU A 528 20.53 -45.56 20.46
C GLU A 528 20.18 -44.72 21.70
N ARG A 529 18.98 -44.89 22.24
CA ARG A 529 18.49 -44.10 23.38
C ARG A 529 19.01 -44.56 24.74
N TYR A 530 19.11 -45.86 24.95
CA TYR A 530 19.48 -46.45 26.25
C TYR A 530 20.92 -46.99 26.27
N GLY A 531 21.53 -47.28 25.11
CA GLY A 531 22.85 -47.90 24.95
C GLY A 531 22.76 -49.39 24.60
N GLU A 532 23.58 -49.85 23.65
CA GLU A 532 23.57 -51.25 23.17
C GLU A 532 23.93 -52.27 24.26
N ASP A 533 24.86 -51.94 25.16
CA ASP A 533 25.27 -52.76 26.32
C ASP A 533 25.06 -52.01 27.64
N VAL A 534 23.93 -51.32 27.78
CA VAL A 534 23.61 -50.52 28.98
C VAL A 534 23.69 -51.38 30.25
N SER A 535 24.41 -50.90 31.27
CA SER A 535 24.48 -51.61 32.57
C SER A 535 23.10 -51.62 33.24
N ASN A 536 22.86 -52.56 34.16
CA ASN A 536 21.58 -52.60 34.86
C ASN A 536 21.34 -51.33 35.68
N GLU A 537 22.39 -50.78 36.30
CA GLU A 537 22.38 -49.52 37.04
C GLU A 537 21.91 -48.35 36.14
N SER A 538 22.57 -48.18 35.00
CA SER A 538 22.23 -47.10 34.06
C SER A 538 20.84 -47.32 33.49
N TYR A 539 20.44 -48.56 33.22
CA TYR A 539 19.14 -48.87 32.65
C TYR A 539 17.99 -48.49 33.58
N VAL A 540 18.05 -48.90 34.85
CA VAL A 540 17.04 -48.56 35.86
C VAL A 540 16.96 -47.05 36.04
N ASN A 541 18.11 -46.37 36.18
CA ASN A 541 18.15 -44.92 36.29
C ASN A 541 17.50 -44.21 35.09
N THR A 542 17.82 -44.64 33.86
CA THR A 542 17.26 -44.05 32.65
C THR A 542 15.75 -44.27 32.54
N LEU A 543 15.20 -45.40 33.01
CA LEU A 543 13.75 -45.62 33.03
C LEU A 543 13.02 -44.65 33.97
N TYR A 544 13.56 -44.36 35.15
CA TYR A 544 13.00 -43.33 36.04
C TYR A 544 12.94 -41.96 35.35
N ILE A 545 14.02 -41.55 34.69
CA ILE A 545 14.09 -40.26 34.02
C ILE A 545 13.19 -40.21 32.78
N ASN A 546 13.22 -41.23 31.93
CA ASN A 546 12.55 -41.20 30.63
C ASN A 546 11.06 -41.55 30.71
N VAL A 547 10.66 -42.45 31.61
CA VAL A 547 9.26 -42.89 31.75
C VAL A 547 8.53 -42.03 32.78
N LEU A 548 9.15 -41.80 33.94
CA LEU A 548 8.49 -41.13 35.07
C LEU A 548 8.84 -39.64 35.18
N GLY A 549 9.86 -39.17 34.46
CA GLY A 549 10.25 -37.76 34.44
C GLY A 549 10.88 -37.26 35.76
N ARG A 550 11.40 -38.16 36.59
CA ARG A 550 11.99 -37.83 37.90
C ARG A 550 13.19 -38.70 38.23
N ASP A 551 13.99 -38.26 39.21
CA ASP A 551 15.03 -39.09 39.80
C ASP A 551 14.41 -40.28 40.55
N TYR A 552 15.18 -41.37 40.62
CA TYR A 552 14.77 -42.55 41.38
C TYR A 552 14.75 -42.27 42.87
N ASP A 553 13.82 -42.90 43.57
CA ASP A 553 13.94 -43.08 45.02
C ASP A 553 14.90 -44.24 45.28
N GLN A 554 15.78 -44.10 46.27
CA GLN A 554 16.85 -45.08 46.50
C GLN A 554 16.31 -46.49 46.73
N SER A 555 15.18 -46.62 47.44
CA SER A 555 14.57 -47.92 47.74
C SER A 555 14.00 -48.63 46.50
N GLY A 556 13.30 -47.90 45.63
CA GLY A 556 12.79 -48.44 44.37
C GLY A 556 13.91 -48.79 43.39
N TYR A 557 14.94 -47.93 43.30
CA TYR A 557 16.13 -48.23 42.52
C TYR A 557 16.84 -49.51 42.98
N ASP A 558 17.09 -49.66 44.29
CA ASP A 558 17.73 -50.84 44.86
C ASP A 558 16.88 -52.11 44.62
N TYR A 559 15.56 -51.99 44.68
CA TYR A 559 14.63 -53.09 44.41
C TYR A 559 14.75 -53.58 42.96
N TRP A 560 14.59 -52.69 41.98
CA TRP A 560 14.65 -53.04 40.56
C TRP A 560 16.03 -53.53 40.14
N LEU A 561 17.08 -52.87 40.63
CA LEU A 561 18.46 -53.27 40.34
C LEU A 561 18.79 -54.65 40.91
N SER A 562 18.33 -54.94 42.13
CA SER A 562 18.49 -56.27 42.75
C SER A 562 17.76 -57.35 41.93
N ASN A 563 16.53 -57.10 41.48
CA ASN A 563 15.78 -58.06 40.68
C ASN A 563 16.46 -58.35 39.33
N LEU A 564 16.98 -57.33 38.66
CA LEU A 564 17.76 -57.49 37.42
C LEU A 564 19.08 -58.25 37.65
N ASN A 565 19.85 -57.86 38.67
CA ASN A 565 21.17 -58.45 38.93
C ASN A 565 21.09 -59.91 39.37
N ASN A 566 20.01 -60.29 40.05
CA ASN A 566 19.75 -61.66 40.48
C ASN A 566 19.01 -62.50 39.42
N GLY A 567 18.69 -61.93 38.25
CA GLY A 567 17.98 -62.60 37.16
C GLY A 567 16.53 -62.96 37.48
N VAL A 568 15.93 -62.30 38.47
CA VAL A 568 14.51 -62.43 38.83
C VAL A 568 13.64 -61.74 37.80
N GLU A 569 14.12 -60.62 37.25
CA GLU A 569 13.49 -59.89 36.15
C GLU A 569 14.44 -59.74 34.98
N THR A 570 13.86 -59.76 33.79
CA THR A 570 14.52 -59.35 32.56
C THR A 570 14.31 -57.85 32.29
N LYS A 571 15.15 -57.25 31.45
CA LYS A 571 15.01 -55.82 31.10
C LYS A 571 13.66 -55.49 30.45
N TYR A 572 13.09 -56.40 29.64
CA TYR A 572 11.77 -56.16 29.03
C TYR A 572 10.64 -56.27 30.06
N GLU A 573 10.78 -57.11 31.10
CA GLU A 573 9.83 -57.17 32.22
C GLU A 573 9.88 -55.90 33.07
N LEU A 574 11.09 -55.38 33.32
CA LEU A 574 11.26 -54.11 34.02
C LEU A 574 10.60 -52.95 33.26
N LEU A 575 10.84 -52.85 31.95
CA LEU A 575 10.21 -51.83 31.10
C LEU A 575 8.68 -51.90 31.17
N LEU A 576 8.11 -53.11 31.13
CA LEU A 576 6.66 -53.30 31.29
C LEU A 576 6.19 -52.85 32.67
N GLY A 577 6.95 -53.15 33.72
CA GLY A 577 6.67 -52.69 35.08
C GLY A 577 6.61 -51.17 35.19
N PHE A 578 7.53 -50.45 34.53
CA PHE A 578 7.50 -48.99 34.46
C PHE A 578 6.34 -48.47 33.61
N SER A 579 6.14 -49.05 32.42
CA SER A 579 5.06 -48.67 31.50
C SER A 579 3.67 -48.78 32.15
N GLU A 580 3.43 -49.84 32.90
CA GLU A 580 2.13 -50.12 33.52
C GLU A 580 2.06 -49.72 35.01
N SER A 581 3.08 -49.02 35.52
CA SER A 581 3.06 -48.46 36.86
C SER A 581 1.91 -47.47 37.04
N LEU A 582 1.37 -47.38 38.26
CA LEU A 582 0.31 -46.42 38.58
C LEU A 582 0.74 -44.97 38.31
N GLU A 583 2.02 -44.67 38.51
CA GLU A 583 2.60 -43.36 38.24
C GLU A 583 2.59 -43.04 36.74
N ASN A 584 3.06 -43.96 35.89
CA ASN A 584 3.04 -43.74 34.44
C ASN A 584 1.60 -43.70 33.88
N LYS A 585 0.67 -44.47 34.46
CA LYS A 585 -0.76 -44.36 34.13
C LYS A 585 -1.32 -42.97 34.46
N GLY A 586 -0.91 -42.38 35.59
CA GLY A 586 -1.26 -41.00 35.93
C GLY A 586 -0.73 -39.98 34.91
N LEU A 587 0.55 -40.09 34.52
CA LEU A 587 1.14 -39.23 33.48
C LEU A 587 0.43 -39.40 32.12
N PHE A 588 0.01 -40.61 31.79
CA PHE A 588 -0.79 -40.88 30.60
C PHE A 588 -2.19 -40.25 30.68
N SER A 589 -2.84 -40.28 31.84
CA SER A 589 -4.12 -39.61 32.05
C SER A 589 -4.01 -38.09 31.89
N GLU A 590 -2.94 -37.48 32.40
CA GLU A 590 -2.65 -36.05 32.17
C GLU A 590 -2.44 -35.74 30.68
N MET A 591 -1.82 -36.66 29.94
CA MET A 591 -1.52 -36.52 28.52
C MET A 591 -2.77 -36.64 27.62
N THR A 592 -3.73 -37.49 27.99
CA THR A 592 -4.80 -37.95 27.10
C THR A 592 -6.21 -37.63 27.58
N GLY A 593 -6.38 -37.25 28.85
CA GLY A 593 -7.69 -37.04 29.47
C GLY A 593 -8.43 -38.32 29.86
N PHE A 594 -7.84 -39.51 29.68
CA PHE A 594 -8.44 -40.79 30.10
C PHE A 594 -8.09 -41.13 31.55
N TYR A 595 -9.09 -41.20 32.44
CA TYR A 595 -8.95 -41.52 33.86
C TYR A 595 -9.52 -42.88 34.24
#